data_AF-A0AAW7MAF0-F1
#
_entry.id   AF-A0AAW7MAF0-F1
#
_cell.length_a   1.000
_cell.length_b   1.000
_cell.length_c   1.000
_cell.angle_alpha   90.00
_cell.angle_beta   90.00
_cell.angle_gamma   90.00
#
_symmetry.space_group_name_H-M   'P 1'
#
loop_
_entity.id
_entity.type
_entity.pdbx_description
1 polymer ?
#
loop_
_entity_poly.entity_id
_entity_poly.type
_entity_poly.pdbx_seq_one_letter_code
_entity_poly.pdbx_strand_id
1 'polypeptide(L)' 'MTSTLAEKPYLKIKSLIALNGTNQKEVAKAIGMSRSLLSIKINRINGRDFTTSEAKKLADYLGVKVADFF' A
#
# COMPACT_ATOMS: atom_id res chain seq x y z
N MET A 1 22.72 -3.83 -18.30
CA MET A 1 21.82 -4.28 -17.20
C MET A 1 21.93 -3.29 -16.07
N THR A 2 21.09 -2.27 -16.04
CA THR A 2 21.05 -1.32 -14.94
C THR A 2 20.40 -2.01 -13.75
N SER A 3 21.19 -2.30 -12.71
CA SER A 3 20.66 -2.68 -11.40
C SER A 3 19.88 -1.49 -10.87
N THR A 4 18.56 -1.49 -11.06
CA THR A 4 17.68 -0.59 -10.33
C THR A 4 17.63 -1.11 -8.90
N LEU A 5 18.03 -0.28 -7.94
CA LEU A 5 17.80 -0.52 -6.52
C LEU A 5 16.34 -1.00 -6.37
N ALA A 6 16.15 -2.27 -6.04
CA ALA A 6 14.81 -2.82 -5.88
C ALA A 6 14.07 -1.94 -4.87
N GLU A 7 13.04 -1.25 -5.33
CA GLU A 7 12.33 -0.31 -4.48
C GLU A 7 11.73 -1.07 -3.29
N LYS A 8 12.07 -0.64 -2.07
CA LYS A 8 11.68 -1.38 -0.86
C LYS A 8 10.15 -1.50 -0.78
N PRO A 9 9.60 -2.71 -0.61
CA PRO A 9 8.18 -2.90 -0.38
C PRO A 9 7.69 -2.15 0.86
N TYR A 10 6.45 -1.68 0.82
CA TYR A 10 5.75 -1.06 1.95
C TYR A 10 5.26 -2.12 2.95
N LEU A 11 6.17 -2.90 3.53
CA LEU A 11 5.79 -4.00 4.44
C LEU A 11 5.02 -3.50 5.67
N LYS A 12 5.27 -2.27 6.14
CA LYS A 12 4.51 -1.64 7.23
C LYS A 12 3.02 -1.53 6.90
N ILE A 13 2.64 -1.29 5.65
CA ILE A 13 1.22 -1.28 5.24
C ILE A 13 0.56 -2.64 5.52
N LYS A 14 1.25 -3.76 5.28
CA LYS A 14 0.70 -5.10 5.60
C LYS A 14 0.46 -5.25 7.10
N SER A 15 1.39 -4.78 7.93
CA SER A 15 1.25 -4.81 9.39
C SER A 15 0.10 -3.91 9.86
N LEU A 16 -0.03 -2.70 9.32
CA LEU A 16 -1.10 -1.77 9.66
C LEU A 16 -2.49 -2.31 9.29
N ILE A 17 -2.63 -2.95 8.13
CA ILE A 17 -3.87 -3.64 7.72
C ILE A 17 -4.26 -4.70 8.75
N ALA A 18 -3.30 -5.52 9.20
CA ALA A 18 -3.55 -6.56 10.19
C ALA A 18 -3.88 -5.97 11.58
N LEU A 19 -3.19 -4.91 12.01
CA LEU A 19 -3.42 -4.23 13.28
C LEU A 19 -4.81 -3.58 13.37
N ASN A 20 -5.35 -3.10 12.23
CA ASN A 20 -6.71 -2.58 12.15
C ASN A 20 -7.80 -3.65 12.08
N GLY A 21 -7.45 -4.94 12.18
CA GLY A 21 -8.42 -6.03 12.13
C GLY A 21 -9.14 -6.15 10.78
N THR A 22 -8.56 -5.62 9.71
CA THR A 22 -9.10 -5.66 8.34
C THR A 22 -8.18 -6.50 7.43
N ASN A 23 -8.51 -6.60 6.15
CA ASN A 23 -7.74 -7.34 5.17
C ASN A 23 -7.57 -6.55 3.86
N GLN A 24 -6.65 -7.00 3.01
CA GLN A 24 -6.36 -6.32 1.73
C GLN A 24 -7.57 -6.20 0.81
N LYS A 25 -8.54 -7.13 0.87
CA LYS A 25 -9.73 -7.09 0.03
C LYS A 25 -10.66 -5.94 0.46
N GLU A 26 -10.85 -5.77 1.76
CA GLU A 26 -11.64 -4.69 2.34
C GLU A 26 -11.01 -3.32 2.12
N VAL A 27 -9.71 -3.20 2.41
CA VAL A 27 -8.95 -1.97 2.18
C VAL A 27 -9.01 -1.56 0.71
N ALA A 28 -8.76 -2.48 -0.21
CA ALA A 28 -8.81 -2.21 -1.64
C ALA A 28 -10.20 -1.73 -2.08
N LYS A 29 -11.27 -2.39 -1.59
CA LYS A 29 -12.65 -1.97 -1.83
C LYS A 29 -12.92 -0.55 -1.30
N ALA A 30 -12.46 -0.24 -0.09
CA ALA A 30 -12.68 1.06 0.54
C ALA A 30 -11.98 2.21 -0.21
N ILE A 31 -10.78 1.99 -0.73
CA ILE A 31 -10.01 3.02 -1.45
C ILE A 31 -10.27 3.03 -2.97
N GLY A 32 -11.15 2.14 -3.46
CA GLY A 32 -11.59 2.10 -4.86
C GLY A 32 -10.59 1.47 -5.83
N MET A 33 -9.84 0.44 -5.40
CA MET A 33 -8.93 -0.31 -6.28
C MET A 33 -9.11 -1.83 -6.16
N SER A 34 -8.54 -2.60 -7.09
CA SER A 34 -8.55 -4.05 -6.99
C SER A 34 -7.55 -4.54 -5.94
N ARG A 35 -7.86 -5.68 -5.29
CA ARG A 35 -6.96 -6.31 -4.31
C ARG A 35 -5.61 -6.69 -4.92
N SER A 36 -5.58 -7.06 -6.20
CA SER A 36 -4.33 -7.37 -6.92
C SER A 36 -3.49 -6.12 -7.14
N LEU A 37 -4.10 -5.00 -7.55
CA LEU A 37 -3.39 -3.73 -7.73
C LEU A 37 -2.82 -3.22 -6.40
N LEU A 38 -3.58 -3.32 -5.32
CA LEU A 38 -3.10 -2.99 -3.97
C LEU A 38 -1.85 -3.82 -3.63
N SER A 39 -1.90 -5.14 -3.84
CA SER A 39 -0.76 -6.02 -3.59
C SER A 39 0.45 -5.67 -4.44
N ILE A 40 0.26 -5.38 -5.73
CA ILE A 40 1.33 -4.96 -6.65
C ILE A 40 2.02 -3.68 -6.15
N LYS A 41 1.24 -2.68 -5.71
CA LYS A 41 1.77 -1.41 -5.19
C LYS A 41 2.46 -1.57 -3.84
N ILE A 42 1.90 -2.35 -2.91
CA ILE A 42 2.56 -2.67 -1.63
C ILE A 42 3.92 -3.32 -1.86
N ASN A 43 4.00 -4.25 -2.82
CA ASN A 43 5.24 -4.96 -3.13
C ASN A 43 6.12 -4.23 -4.17
N ARG A 44 5.72 -3.03 -4.63
CA ARG A 44 6.36 -2.21 -5.67
C ARG A 44 6.78 -3.01 -6.92
N ILE A 45 5.94 -3.98 -7.32
CA ILE A 45 6.21 -4.85 -8.47
C ILE A 45 6.20 -4.01 -9.75
N ASN A 46 7.22 -4.16 -10.60
CA ASN A 46 7.40 -3.43 -11.85
C ASN A 46 7.37 -1.90 -11.67
N GLY A 47 7.87 -1.38 -10.54
CA GLY A 47 7.92 0.06 -10.25
C GLY A 47 6.54 0.71 -10.05
N ARG A 48 5.50 -0.11 -9.79
CA ARG A 48 4.16 0.40 -9.49
C ARG A 48 4.12 0.93 -8.07
N ASP A 49 3.83 2.22 -7.93
CA ASP A 49 3.72 2.90 -6.64
C ASP A 49 2.31 3.46 -6.41
N PHE A 50 2.03 3.85 -5.16
CA PHE A 50 0.85 4.64 -4.81
C PHE A 50 1.00 6.08 -5.29
N THR A 51 -0.04 6.59 -5.93
CA THR A 51 -0.19 8.04 -6.11
C THR A 51 -0.44 8.70 -4.76
N THR A 52 -0.18 10.00 -4.65
CA THR A 52 -0.46 10.76 -3.43
C THR A 52 -1.92 10.65 -2.98
N SER A 53 -2.87 10.59 -3.92
CA SER A 53 -4.29 10.44 -3.61
C SER A 53 -4.62 9.05 -3.04
N GLU A 54 -4.06 7.98 -3.61
CA GLU A 54 -4.24 6.62 -3.09
C GLU A 54 -3.58 6.46 -1.72
N ALA A 55 -2.38 7.01 -1.52
CA ALA A 55 -1.68 6.98 -0.25
C ALA A 55 -2.48 7.69 0.86
N LYS A 56 -3.08 8.86 0.55
CA LYS A 56 -3.98 9.57 1.46
C LYS A 56 -5.21 8.73 1.82
N LYS A 57 -5.93 8.22 0.83
CA LYS A 57 -7.11 7.35 1.07
C LYS A 57 -6.78 6.14 1.94
N LEU A 58 -5.62 5.52 1.71
CA LEU A 58 -5.15 4.38 2.49
C LEU A 58 -4.83 4.79 3.94
N ALA A 59 -4.15 5.92 4.12
CA ALA A 59 -3.82 6.45 5.45
C ALA A 59 -5.09 6.82 6.22
N ASP A 60 -6.05 7.49 5.56
CA ASP A 60 -7.34 7.86 6.12
C ASP A 60 -8.15 6.63 6.53
N TYR A 61 -8.20 5.60 5.68
CA TYR A 61 -8.89 4.33 6.01
C TYR A 61 -8.22 3.58 7.16
N LEU A 62 -6.89 3.62 7.24
CA LEU A 62 -6.14 2.95 8.30
C LEU A 62 -6.02 3.79 9.58
N GLY A 63 -6.44 5.05 9.59
CA GLY A 63 -6.32 5.93 10.75
C GLY A 63 -4.87 6.30 11.11
N VAL A 64 -3.98 6.37 10.12
CA VAL A 64 -2.54 6.66 10.29
C VAL A 64 -2.09 7.82 9.41
N LYS A 65 -0.84 8.26 9.53
CA LYS A 65 -0.23 9.21 8.60
C LYS A 65 0.44 8.45 7.45
N VAL A 66 0.52 9.07 6.27
CA VAL A 66 1.26 8.51 5.12
C VAL A 66 2.73 8.21 5.49
N ALA A 67 3.32 9.01 6.40
CA ALA A 67 4.68 8.79 6.89
C ALA A 67 4.86 7.42 7.57
N ASP A 68 3.80 6.84 8.13
CA ASP A 68 3.85 5.54 8.82
C ASP A 68 4.02 4.35 7.85
N PHE A 69 3.95 4.59 6.54
CA PHE A 69 4.17 3.56 5.51
C PHE A 69 5.65 3.17 5.33
N PHE A 70 6.57 4.03 5.77
CA PHE A 70 8.04 3.91 5.66
C PHE A 70 8.64 3.59 7.02
#